data_AF-A0A6G4X684-F1
#
_entry.id   AF-A0A6G4X684-F1
#
_cell.length_a   1.000
_cell.length_b   1.000
_cell.length_c   1.000
_cell.angle_alpha   90.00
_cell.angle_beta   90.00
_cell.angle_gamma   90.00
#
_symmetry.space_group_name_H-M   'P 1'
#
loop_
_entity.id
_entity.type
_entity.pdbx_description
1 polymer ?
#
loop_
_entity_poly.entity_id
_entity_poly.type
_entity_poly.pdbx_seq_one_letter_code
_entity_poly.pdbx_strand_id
1 'polypeptide(L)'
;MTTTPATGPVDGAQAAERARIDALDARLIGLVRERMEISARVQEARVAAGGRRVHLSREMEILDLYRAELGRPGTELAMTLLGLCRGQSASRTPHPYGA
;
A
#
# COMPACT_ATOMS: atom_id res chain seq x y z
N MET A 1 -39.93 -16.24 -23.91
CA MET A 1 -38.82 -15.68 -24.71
C MET A 1 -37.57 -15.65 -23.84
N THR A 2 -36.77 -16.70 -23.88
CA THR A 2 -35.50 -16.80 -23.17
C THR A 2 -34.41 -16.30 -24.11
N THR A 3 -33.96 -15.06 -23.92
CA THR A 3 -32.77 -14.55 -24.60
C THR A 3 -31.55 -15.18 -23.95
N THR A 4 -30.92 -16.12 -24.64
CA THR A 4 -29.58 -16.61 -24.31
C THR A 4 -28.60 -15.46 -24.56
N PRO A 5 -27.75 -15.04 -23.60
CA PRO A 5 -26.72 -14.07 -23.91
C PRO A 5 -25.68 -14.77 -24.82
N ALA A 6 -25.42 -14.16 -25.97
CA ALA A 6 -24.34 -14.60 -26.84
C ALA A 6 -23.01 -14.33 -26.13
N THR A 7 -22.41 -15.36 -25.55
CA THR A 7 -21.04 -15.31 -25.02
C THR A 7 -20.08 -15.21 -26.20
N GLY A 8 -19.85 -13.99 -26.66
CA GLY A 8 -19.01 -13.68 -27.80
C GLY A 8 -17.53 -13.47 -27.41
N PRO A 9 -16.62 -13.34 -28.40
CA PRO A 9 -15.20 -13.06 -28.18
C PRO A 9 -14.89 -11.80 -27.34
N VAL A 10 -15.86 -10.88 -27.21
CA VAL A 10 -15.77 -9.71 -26.33
C VAL A 10 -15.71 -10.11 -24.85
N ASP A 11 -16.46 -11.13 -24.44
CA ASP A 11 -16.46 -11.63 -23.06
C ASP A 11 -15.12 -12.26 -22.70
N GLY A 12 -14.48 -12.94 -23.67
CA GLY A 12 -13.15 -13.51 -23.53
C GLY A 12 -12.04 -12.45 -23.39
N ALA A 13 -12.12 -11.37 -24.16
CA ALA A 13 -11.18 -10.25 -24.07
C ALA A 13 -11.30 -9.53 -22.70
N GLN A 14 -12.53 -9.26 -22.25
CA GLN A 14 -12.77 -8.65 -20.94
C GLN A 14 -12.29 -9.55 -19.78
N ALA A 15 -12.45 -10.87 -19.89
CA ALA A 15 -11.91 -11.81 -18.91
C ALA A 15 -10.37 -11.78 -18.86
N ALA A 16 -9.70 -11.69 -20.01
CA ALA A 16 -8.24 -11.59 -20.09
C ALA A 16 -7.71 -10.29 -19.48
N GLU A 17 -8.39 -9.15 -19.70
CA GLU A 17 -8.05 -7.87 -19.09
C GLU A 17 -8.20 -7.90 -17.56
N ARG A 18 -9.27 -8.52 -17.05
CA ARG A 18 -9.46 -8.71 -15.59
C ARG A 18 -8.34 -9.53 -14.97
N ALA A 19 -7.96 -10.65 -15.58
CA ALA A 19 -6.84 -11.46 -15.10
C ALA A 19 -5.52 -10.67 -15.08
N ARG A 20 -5.33 -9.75 -16.04
CA ARG A 20 -4.16 -8.86 -16.04
C ARG A 20 -4.21 -7.83 -14.91
N ILE A 21 -5.39 -7.31 -14.56
CA ILE A 21 -5.58 -6.44 -13.40
C ILE A 21 -5.26 -7.22 -12.12
N ASP A 22 -5.77 -8.44 -11.95
CA ASP A 22 -5.49 -9.27 -10.77
C ASP A 22 -3.97 -9.51 -10.60
N ALA A 23 -3.25 -9.76 -11.71
CA ALA A 23 -1.80 -9.91 -11.69
C ALA A 23 -1.04 -8.59 -11.40
N LEU A 24 -1.61 -7.43 -11.75
CA LEU A 24 -1.07 -6.13 -11.35
C LEU A 24 -1.30 -5.91 -9.85
N ASP A 25 -2.48 -6.21 -9.34
CA ASP A 25 -2.84 -6.04 -7.94
C ASP A 25 -1.98 -6.92 -7.02
N ALA A 26 -1.74 -8.17 -7.41
CA ALA A 26 -0.82 -9.06 -6.69
C ALA A 26 0.59 -8.45 -6.57
N ARG A 27 1.09 -7.81 -7.64
CA ARG A 27 2.39 -7.13 -7.64
C ARG A 27 2.37 -5.86 -6.80
N LEU A 28 1.32 -5.05 -6.91
CA LEU A 28 1.15 -3.84 -6.09
C LEU A 28 1.13 -4.19 -4.60
N ILE A 29 0.39 -5.22 -4.19
CA ILE A 29 0.37 -5.70 -2.81
C ILE A 29 1.76 -6.15 -2.36
N GLY A 30 2.50 -6.88 -3.20
CA GLY A 30 3.89 -7.27 -2.93
C GLY A 30 4.80 -6.08 -2.67
N LEU A 31 4.75 -5.08 -3.57
CA LEU A 31 5.53 -3.84 -3.45
C LEU A 31 5.17 -3.03 -2.20
N VAL A 32 3.88 -2.97 -1.86
CA VAL A 32 3.41 -2.26 -0.65
C VAL A 32 3.94 -2.94 0.61
N ARG A 33 3.93 -4.27 0.69
CA ARG A 33 4.49 -5.03 1.82
C ARG A 33 6.00 -4.81 1.95
N GLU A 34 6.73 -4.90 0.84
CA GLU A 34 8.17 -4.61 0.83
C GLU A 34 8.47 -3.18 1.31
N ARG A 35 7.71 -2.19 0.82
CA ARG A 35 7.83 -0.80 1.28
C ARG A 35 7.57 -0.67 2.78
N MET A 36 6.60 -1.41 3.33
CA MET A 36 6.31 -1.43 4.77
C MET A 36 7.49 -1.98 5.56
N GLU A 37 8.09 -3.10 5.14
CA GLU A 37 9.24 -3.72 5.80
C GLU A 37 10.49 -2.81 5.77
N ILE A 38 10.74 -2.14 4.64
CA ILE A 38 11.83 -1.16 4.53
C ILE A 38 11.55 0.05 5.43
N SER A 39 10.31 0.53 5.46
CA SER A 39 9.91 1.66 6.30
C SER A 39 10.10 1.37 7.79
N ALA A 40 9.76 0.15 8.23
CA ALA A 40 9.97 -0.30 9.60
C ALA A 40 11.47 -0.30 9.97
N ARG A 41 12.32 -0.92 9.15
CA ARG A 41 13.78 -0.92 9.35
C ARG A 41 14.38 0.48 9.45
N VAL A 42 13.93 1.41 8.60
CA VAL A 42 14.37 2.81 8.63
C VAL A 42 13.92 3.51 9.92
N GLN A 43 12.68 3.28 10.37
CA GLN A 43 12.17 3.85 11.61
C GLN A 43 12.90 3.30 12.84
N GLU A 44 13.15 2.00 12.89
CA GLU A 44 13.91 1.34 13.96
C GLU A 44 15.32 1.94 14.08
N ALA A 45 16.05 2.03 12.97
CA ALA A 45 17.38 2.63 12.94
C ALA A 45 17.37 4.10 13.42
N ARG A 46 16.36 4.87 13.03
CA ARG A 46 16.22 6.28 13.44
C ARG A 46 15.92 6.41 14.93
N VAL A 47 15.03 5.59 15.47
CA VAL A 47 14.68 5.60 16.90
C VAL A 47 15.88 5.15 17.72
N ALA A 48 16.62 4.13 17.28
CA ALA A 48 17.86 3.69 17.93
C ALA A 48 18.92 4.80 17.99
N ALA A 49 18.95 5.68 16.98
CA ALA A 49 19.82 6.86 16.95
C ALA A 49 19.28 8.08 17.76
N GLY A 50 18.20 7.92 18.55
CA GLY A 50 17.60 8.98 19.35
C GLY A 50 16.71 9.94 18.56
N GLY A 51 16.40 9.63 17.31
CA GLY A 51 15.53 10.44 16.45
C GLY A 51 14.03 10.19 16.68
N ARG A 52 13.20 11.10 16.18
CA ARG A 52 11.74 10.94 16.22
C ARG A 52 11.28 9.85 15.25
N ARG A 53 10.22 9.12 15.61
CA ARG A 53 9.62 8.06 14.78
C ARG A 53 9.13 8.57 13.41
N VAL A 54 8.69 9.83 13.32
CA VAL A 54 8.16 10.47 12.11
C VAL A 54 9.11 11.55 11.59
N HIS A 55 9.34 11.56 10.27
CA HIS A 55 10.13 12.58 9.57
C HIS A 55 9.25 13.36 8.60
N LEU A 56 8.62 14.43 9.09
CA LEU A 56 7.56 15.18 8.40
C LEU A 56 7.97 15.64 6.99
N SER A 57 9.19 16.17 6.82
CA SER A 57 9.67 16.62 5.50
C SER A 57 9.70 15.49 4.47
N ARG A 58 10.08 14.27 4.89
CA ARG A 58 10.11 13.13 3.98
C ARG A 58 8.70 12.65 3.62
N GLU A 59 7.76 12.79 4.55
CA GLU A 59 6.38 12.44 4.28
C GLU A 59 5.73 13.44 3.32
N MET A 60 6.03 14.73 3.45
CA MET A 60 5.61 15.76 2.49
C MET A 60 6.14 15.47 1.09
N GLU A 61 7.42 15.13 0.92
CA GLU A 61 8.00 14.72 -0.36
C GLU A 61 7.26 13.52 -0.99
N ILE A 62 6.83 12.56 -0.19
CA ILE A 62 6.07 11.39 -0.67
C ILE A 62 4.67 11.82 -1.13
N LEU A 63 4.00 12.70 -0.39
CA LEU A 63 2.69 13.22 -0.80
C LEU A 63 2.78 13.97 -2.13
N ASP A 64 3.82 14.80 -2.30
CA ASP A 64 4.06 15.57 -3.52
C ASP A 64 4.36 14.65 -4.71
N LEU A 65 5.19 13.62 -4.50
CA LEU A 65 5.49 12.62 -5.53
C LEU A 65 4.21 11.94 -6.05
N TYR A 66 3.38 11.42 -5.13
CA TYR A 66 2.15 10.73 -5.54
C TYR A 66 1.14 11.70 -6.16
N ARG A 67 1.08 12.94 -5.66
CA ARG A 67 0.22 13.98 -6.24
C ARG A 67 0.66 14.37 -7.66
N ALA A 68 1.96 14.42 -7.92
CA ALA A 68 2.50 14.74 -9.24
C ALA A 68 2.13 13.66 -10.27
N GLU A 69 2.24 12.39 -9.89
CA GLU A 69 2.01 11.26 -10.80
C GLU A 69 0.52 10.90 -10.98
N LEU A 70 -0.28 11.00 -9.91
CA LEU A 70 -1.66 10.50 -9.89
C LEU A 70 -2.70 11.60 -9.62
N GLY A 71 -2.27 12.86 -9.52
CA GLY A 71 -3.15 13.98 -9.19
C GLY A 71 -3.71 13.89 -7.77
N ARG A 72 -4.93 14.41 -7.56
CA ARG A 72 -5.57 14.47 -6.24
C ARG A 72 -5.75 13.08 -5.57
N PRO A 73 -6.20 12.02 -6.28
CA PRO A 73 -6.27 10.67 -5.69
C PRO A 73 -4.91 10.13 -5.21
N GLY A 74 -3.81 10.60 -5.82
CA GLY A 74 -2.45 10.24 -5.39
C GLY A 74 -2.15 10.62 -3.95
N THR A 75 -2.62 11.78 -3.51
CA THR A 75 -2.43 12.22 -2.11
C THR A 75 -3.13 11.27 -1.13
N GLU A 76 -4.35 10.83 -1.43
CA GLU A 76 -5.10 9.89 -0.59
C GLU A 76 -4.44 8.51 -0.53
N LEU A 77 -3.93 8.03 -1.67
CA LEU A 77 -3.16 6.80 -1.73
C LEU A 77 -1.89 6.90 -0.88
N ALA A 78 -1.12 7.98 -1.01
CA ALA A 78 0.09 8.19 -0.23
C ALA A 78 -0.18 8.30 1.27
N MET A 79 -1.25 8.99 1.67
CA MET A 79 -1.67 9.07 3.08
C MET A 79 -2.01 7.69 3.64
N THR A 80 -2.72 6.86 2.87
CA THR A 80 -3.02 5.46 3.25
C THR A 80 -1.73 4.67 3.44
N LEU A 81 -0.80 4.74 2.49
CA LEU A 81 0.49 4.03 2.57
C LEU A 81 1.35 4.48 3.75
N LEU A 82 1.38 5.78 4.04
CA LEU A 82 2.06 6.32 5.23
C LEU A 82 1.38 5.82 6.51
N GLY A 83 0.05 5.79 6.55
CA GLY A 83 -0.72 5.23 7.67
C GLY A 83 -0.37 3.76 7.98
N LEU A 84 -0.33 2.91 6.96
CA LEU A 84 0.08 1.50 7.08
C LEU A 84 1.49 1.34 7.66
N CYS A 85 2.42 2.24 7.29
CA CYS A 85 3.80 2.20 7.76
C CYS A 85 3.98 2.76 9.19
N ARG A 86 3.05 3.60 9.68
CA ARG A 86 3.09 4.16 11.03
C ARG A 86 2.41 3.24 12.07
N GLY A 87 1.36 2.51 11.67
CA GLY A 87 0.55 1.68 12.56
C GLY A 87 1.16 0.33 12.99
N GLN A 88 2.20 -0.15 12.29
CA GLN A 88 2.86 -1.43 12.61
C GLN A 88 3.79 -1.39 13.83
N SER A 89 4.02 -0.25 14.47
CA SER A 89 4.79 -0.21 15.72
C SER A 89 4.04 -0.78 16.95
N ALA A 90 2.85 -1.36 16.75
CA ALA A 90 2.06 -2.03 17.78
C ALA A 90 1.81 -3.51 17.44
N SER A 91 2.84 -4.28 17.11
CA SER A 91 2.76 -5.73 17.33
C SER A 91 4.11 -6.34 17.70
N ARG A 92 4.11 -6.95 18.90
CA ARG A 92 4.98 -8.02 19.40
C ARG A 92 6.09 -7.65 20.39
N THR A 93 5.64 -7.22 21.57
CA THR A 93 6.16 -7.77 22.83
C THR A 93 4.97 -8.11 23.72
N PRO A 94 4.68 -9.39 24.03
CA PRO A 94 3.79 -9.71 25.13
C PRO A 94 4.40 -9.14 26.41
N HIS A 95 3.70 -8.22 27.08
CA HIS A 95 4.10 -7.76 28.40
C HIS A 95 3.97 -8.96 29.37
N PRO A 96 5.03 -9.37 30.08
CA PRO A 96 5.03 -10.58 30.90
C PRO A 96 4.16 -10.48 32.17
N TYR A 97 3.35 -9.42 32.31
CA TYR A 97 2.37 -9.26 33.38
C TYR A 97 1.17 -8.49 32.84
N GLY A 98 0.10 -9.20 32.55
CA GLY A 98 -1.24 -8.68 32.27
C GLY A 98 -2.24 -9.61 32.93
N ALA A 99 -3.13 -9.04 33.75
CA ALA A 99 -4.02 -9.69 34.69
C ALA A 99 -5.06 -10.64 34.06
#